data_AF-A0A0R1JNC7-F1
#
_entry.id   AF-A0A0R1JNC7-F1
#
_cell.length_a   1.000
_cell.length_b   1.000
_cell.length_c   1.000
_cell.angle_alpha   90.00
_cell.angle_beta   90.00
_cell.angle_gamma   90.00
#
_symmetry.space_group_name_H-M   'P 1'
#
loop_
_entity.id
_entity.type
_entity.pdbx_description
1 polymer ?
#
loop_
_entity_poly.entity_id
_entity_poly.type
_entity_poly.pdbx_seq_one_letter_code
_entity_poly.pdbx_strand_id
1 'polypeptide(L)' 'MTKELSNQEIEQWTTERLRRRGMNPKNWQLMAVLLDREVYLFRNAHRREQVTVYQRRRGQLDMGNLWGE' A
#
# COMPACT_ATOMS: atom_id res chain seq x y z
N MET A 1 21.64 -5.53 8.72
CA MET A 1 20.87 -4.32 8.38
C MET A 1 19.59 -4.76 7.69
N THR A 2 18.45 -4.38 8.24
CA THR A 2 17.14 -4.65 7.64
C THR A 2 16.95 -3.65 6.49
N LYS A 3 16.82 -4.12 5.24
CA LYS A 3 16.56 -3.21 4.11
C LYS A 3 15.16 -2.63 4.27
N GLU A 4 15.06 -1.34 4.54
CA GLU A 4 13.83 -0.58 4.41
C GLU A 4 13.60 -0.23 2.94
N LEU A 5 12.36 -0.33 2.49
CA LEU A 5 11.99 0.03 1.13
C LEU A 5 11.70 1.53 1.06
N SER A 6 12.03 2.13 -0.08
CA SER A 6 11.63 3.49 -0.41
C SER A 6 10.11 3.57 -0.66
N ASN A 7 9.52 4.76 -0.53
CA ASN A 7 8.10 4.94 -0.82
C ASN A 7 7.77 4.55 -2.28
N GLN A 8 8.69 4.79 -3.22
CA GLN A 8 8.53 4.39 -4.61
C GLN A 8 8.49 2.86 -4.78
N GLU A 9 9.33 2.10 -4.08
CA GLU A 9 9.29 0.63 -4.07
C GLU A 9 7.94 0.12 -3.49
N ILE A 10 7.43 0.77 -2.44
CA ILE A 10 6.12 0.43 -1.84
C ILE A 10 4.98 0.72 -2.81
N GLU A 11 4.97 1.88 -3.46
CA GLU A 11 3.94 2.26 -4.44
C GLU A 11 3.94 1.34 -5.67
N GLN A 12 5.12 0.96 -6.17
CA GLN A 12 5.26 0.00 -7.27
C GLN A 12 4.68 -1.37 -6.88
N TRP A 13 5.07 -1.89 -5.72
CA TRP A 13 4.54 -3.16 -5.23
C TRP A 13 3.03 -3.11 -5.02
N THR A 14 2.52 -2.01 -4.46
CA THR A 14 1.08 -1.81 -4.21
C THR A 14 0.30 -1.77 -5.52
N THR A 15 0.83 -1.06 -6.53
CA THR A 15 0.27 -0.98 -7.89
C THR A 15 0.13 -2.36 -8.52
N GLU A 16 1.17 -3.20 -8.43
CA GLU A 16 1.12 -4.56 -8.95
C GLU A 16 0.13 -5.43 -8.17
N ARG A 17 0.11 -5.32 -6.84
CA ARG A 17 -0.76 -6.12 -5.98
C ARG A 17 -2.24 -5.80 -6.22
N LEU A 18 -2.59 -4.52 -6.35
CA LEU A 18 -3.94 -4.07 -6.70
C LEU A 18 -4.36 -4.59 -8.08
N ARG A 19 -3.46 -4.47 -9.08
CA ARG A 19 -3.71 -5.01 -10.43
C ARG A 19 -3.98 -6.52 -10.42
N ARG A 20 -3.21 -7.30 -9.66
CA ARG A 20 -3.42 -8.75 -9.50
C ARG A 20 -4.74 -9.10 -8.80
N ARG A 21 -5.29 -8.20 -7.98
CA ARG A 21 -6.61 -8.32 -7.35
C ARG A 21 -7.75 -7.82 -8.25
N GLY A 22 -7.50 -7.46 -9.51
CA GLY A 22 -8.51 -6.97 -10.44
C GLY A 22 -8.93 -5.51 -10.24
N MET A 23 -8.18 -4.74 -9.44
CA MET A 23 -8.45 -3.33 -9.20
C MET A 23 -7.65 -2.45 -10.17
N ASN A 24 -8.16 -1.25 -10.50
CA ASN A 24 -7.43 -0.27 -11.30
C ASN A 24 -6.48 0.55 -10.40
N PRO A 25 -5.15 0.32 -10.44
CA PRO A 25 -4.22 0.98 -9.53
C PRO A 25 -4.12 2.50 -9.74
N LYS A 26 -4.49 3.04 -10.90
CA LYS A 26 -4.49 4.50 -11.14
C LYS A 26 -5.44 5.26 -10.23
N ASN A 27 -6.42 4.55 -9.68
CA ASN A 27 -7.39 5.12 -8.76
C ASN A 27 -6.84 5.18 -7.32
N TRP A 28 -5.69 4.60 -7.02
CA TRP A 28 -5.19 4.45 -5.66
C TRP A 28 -4.01 5.39 -5.40
N GLN A 29 -4.03 6.09 -4.27
CA GLN A 29 -3.02 7.08 -3.91
C GLN A 29 -2.55 6.84 -2.46
N LEU A 30 -1.25 6.96 -2.23
CA LEU A 30 -0.69 6.94 -0.88
C LEU A 30 -1.20 8.17 -0.11
N MET A 31 -1.94 7.93 0.96
CA MET A 31 -2.56 8.96 1.78
C MET A 31 -1.71 9.29 3.02
N ALA A 32 -1.13 8.27 3.66
CA ALA A 32 -0.34 8.44 4.87
C ALA A 32 0.72 7.35 5.02
N VAL A 33 1.83 7.72 5.68
CA VAL A 33 2.87 6.81 6.14
C VAL A 33 2.93 6.92 7.67
N LEU A 34 2.78 5.80 8.35
CA LEU A 34 2.62 5.70 9.80
C LEU A 34 3.65 4.73 10.38
N LEU A 35 3.80 4.76 11.71
CA LEU A 35 4.65 3.85 12.50
C LEU A 35 6.06 3.71 11.91
N ASP A 36 6.77 4.82 11.77
CA ASP A 36 8.15 4.86 11.24
C ASP A 36 8.32 4.06 9.94
N ARG A 37 7.41 4.28 8.98
CA ARG A 37 7.43 3.66 7.66
C ARG A 37 7.17 2.15 7.65
N GLU A 38 6.55 1.62 8.70
CA GLU A 38 6.04 0.24 8.73
C GLU A 38 4.63 0.12 8.11
N VAL A 39 3.87 1.21 8.04
CA VAL A 39 2.46 1.20 7.65
C VAL A 39 2.16 2.29 6.62
N TYR A 40 1.61 1.89 5.47
CA TYR A 40 1.27 2.77 4.34
C TYR A 40 -0.21 2.66 4.05
N LEU A 41 -0.95 3.76 4.18
CA LEU A 41 -2.39 3.80 3.91
C LEU A 41 -2.62 4.33 2.50
N PHE A 42 -3.28 3.54 1.65
CA PHE A 42 -3.71 3.94 0.32
C PHE A 42 -5.22 4.15 0.30
N ARG A 43 -5.65 5.19 -0.41
CA ARG A 43 -7.06 5.51 -0.62
C ARG A 43 -7.40 5.49 -2.10
N ASN A 44 -8.60 5.02 -2.42
CA ASN A 44 -9.17 5.15 -3.75
C ASN A 44 -9.70 6.59 -3.98
N ALA A 45 -9.32 7.23 -5.07
CA ALA A 45 -9.68 8.61 -5.41
C ALA A 45 -11.14 8.73 -5.87
N HIS A 46 -11.76 7.65 -6.35
CA HIS A 46 -13.12 7.65 -6.90
C HIS A 46 -14.13 6.93 -6.02
N ARG A 47 -13.67 6.11 -5.08
CA ARG A 47 -14.51 5.34 -4.14
C ARG A 47 -14.04 5.63 -2.72
N ARG A 48 -14.89 5.48 -1.72
CA ARG A 48 -14.48 5.67 -0.31
C ARG A 48 -13.70 4.47 0.25
N GLU A 49 -13.00 3.75 -0.62
CA GLU A 49 -12.23 2.55 -0.29
C GLU A 49 -10.80 2.91 0.13
N GLN A 50 -10.25 2.08 1.01
CA GLN A 50 -8.91 2.20 1.57
C GLN A 50 -8.28 0.81 1.71
N VAL A 51 -6.95 0.78 1.68
CA VAL A 51 -6.15 -0.43 1.95
C VAL A 51 -4.86 -0.03 2.65
N THR A 52 -4.42 -0.85 3.61
CA THR A 52 -3.11 -0.68 4.24
C THR A 52 -2.11 -1.67 3.67
N VAL A 53 -0.89 -1.20 3.46
CA VAL A 53 0.29 -1.99 3.14
C VAL A 53 1.26 -1.93 4.32
N TYR A 54 1.70 -3.10 4.78
CA TYR A 54 2.62 -3.26 5.89
C TYR A 54 4.00 -3.61 5.36
N GLN A 55 5.01 -2.85 5.78
CA GLN A 55 6.40 -3.21 5.60
C GLN A 55 6.90 -3.94 6.85
N ARG A 56 7.12 -5.24 6.70
CA ARG A 56 7.66 -6.10 7.76
C ARG A 56 9.19 -6.04 7.77
N ARG A 57 9.78 -6.62 8.81
CA ARG A 57 11.23 -6.85 8.89
C ARG A 57 11.71 -7.57 7.63
N ARG A 58 12.87 -7.13 7.13
CA ARG A 58 13.57 -7.60 5.91
C ARG A 58 12.93 -7.17 4.59
N GLY A 59 12.08 -6.13 4.60
CA GLY A 59 11.48 -5.57 3.38
C GLY A 59 10.36 -6.43 2.80
N GLN A 60 9.83 -7.38 3.56
CA GLN A 60 8.65 -8.15 3.15
C GLN A 60 7.41 -7.25 3.22
N LEU A 61 6.58 -7.30 2.18
CA LEU A 61 5.35 -6.52 2.09
C LEU A 61 4.12 -7.40 2.22
N ASP A 62 3.13 -6.89 2.96
CA ASP A 62 1.81 -7.50 3.10
C ASP A 62 0.72 -6.45 2.88
N MET A 63 -0.40 -6.86 2.30
CA MET A 63 -1.53 -5.99 2.01
C MET A 63 -2.74 -6.45 2.79
N GLY A 64 -3.25 -5.57 3.64
CA GLY A 64 -4.47 -5.79 4.40
C GLY A 64 -5.71 -5.95 3.53
N ASN A 65 -6.85 -5.98 4.21
CA ASN A 65 -8.15 -6.04 3.56
C ASN A 65 -8.48 -4.70 2.89
N LEU A 66 -9.49 -4.72 2.04
CA LEU A 66 -10.13 -3.51 1.53
C LEU A 66 -11.19 -3.06 2.56
N TRP A 67 -11.28 -1.78 2.87
CA TRP A 67 -12.37 -1.25 3.72
C TRP A 67 -12.86 0.13 3.26
N GLY A 68 -14.05 0.51 3.70
CA GLY A 68 -14.70 1.80 3.39
C GLY A 68 -15.92 1.64 2.48
N GLU A 69 -16.90 2.52 2.68
CA GLU A 69 -18.22 2.56 2.02
C GLU A 69 -18.47 3.89 1.31
#